data_AF-A0A9E2BJX6-F1
#
_entry.id   AF-A0A9E2BJX6-F1
#
_cell.length_a   1.000
_cell.length_b   1.000
_cell.length_c   1.000
_cell.angle_alpha   90.00
_cell.angle_beta   90.00
_cell.angle_gamma   90.00
#
_symmetry.space_group_name_H-M   'P 1'
#
loop_
_entity.id
_entity.type
_entity.pdbx_description
1 polymer ?
#
loop_
_entity_poly.entity_id
_entity_poly.type
_entity_poly.pdbx_seq_one_letter_code
_entity_poly.pdbx_strand_id
1 'polypeptide(L)'
;MSNRFVPDQGTLVEVEKVKKKVMSDTKPVITSKRKSFQMEFGLLTQKMNCIVSKKNQDYATDEDPLSNFKLAERVGVAPVVGCVIRMSDKMSRIYEYCKKWTTEVDDEKFEDTLIDLANYALITILLHREKMMNKKTIVPNCKKKKLLKKERDRLIKETMEIFNNLVFDKLGVRKEDK
;
A
#
# COMPACT_ATOMS: atom_id res chain seq x y z
N MET A 1 -11.58 2.88 37.52
CA MET A 1 -11.65 1.41 37.41
C MET A 1 -12.47 1.08 36.17
N SER A 2 -11.86 0.55 35.11
CA SER A 2 -12.55 0.27 33.86
C SER A 2 -13.30 -1.05 33.95
N ASN A 3 -14.63 -1.00 33.84
CA ASN A 3 -15.46 -2.20 33.70
C ASN A 3 -15.12 -2.88 32.37
N ARG A 4 -14.30 -3.93 32.41
CA ARG A 4 -14.16 -4.88 31.30
C ARG A 4 -15.39 -5.78 31.31
N PHE A 5 -16.25 -5.60 30.32
CA PHE A 5 -17.36 -6.51 30.06
C PHE A 5 -16.79 -7.87 29.67
N VAL A 6 -16.93 -8.86 30.56
CA VAL A 6 -16.60 -10.26 30.28
C VAL A 6 -17.92 -10.94 29.93
N PRO A 7 -18.16 -11.32 28.66
CA PRO A 7 -19.39 -12.00 28.27
C PRO A 7 -19.48 -13.37 28.98
N ASP A 8 -20.68 -13.72 29.43
CA ASP A 8 -20.93 -15.00 30.10
C ASP A 8 -20.97 -16.16 29.08
N GLN A 9 -20.83 -17.39 29.56
CA GLN A 9 -20.80 -18.60 28.73
C GLN A 9 -22.06 -18.73 27.84
N GLY A 10 -23.24 -18.35 28.35
CA GLY A 10 -24.49 -18.30 27.61
C GLY A 10 -24.48 -17.27 26.48
N THR A 11 -23.92 -16.08 26.72
CA THR A 11 -23.77 -15.05 25.68
C THR A 11 -22.81 -15.49 24.56
N LEU A 12 -21.73 -16.21 24.89
CA LEU A 12 -20.82 -16.77 23.88
C LEU A 12 -21.49 -17.83 23.02
N VAL A 13 -22.27 -18.74 23.63
CA VAL A 13 -23.02 -19.79 22.91
C VAL A 13 -24.07 -19.18 21.97
N GLU A 14 -24.70 -18.08 22.36
CA GLU A 14 -25.70 -17.39 21.56
C GLU A 14 -25.07 -16.64 20.37
N VAL A 15 -23.92 -16.00 20.57
CA VAL A 15 -23.10 -15.41 19.48
C VAL A 15 -22.63 -16.49 18.50
N GLU A 16 -22.27 -17.67 18.99
CA GLU A 16 -21.86 -18.82 18.17
C GLU A 16 -23.01 -19.37 17.32
N LYS A 17 -24.22 -19.46 17.90
CA LYS A 17 -25.45 -19.85 17.19
C LYS A 17 -25.83 -18.84 16.12
N VAL A 18 -25.72 -17.53 16.42
CA VAL A 18 -25.98 -16.47 15.44
C VAL A 18 -24.95 -16.50 14.32
N LYS A 19 -23.65 -16.67 14.62
CA LYS A 19 -22.60 -16.84 13.60
C LYS A 19 -22.88 -18.03 12.69
N LYS A 20 -23.22 -19.20 13.25
CA LYS A 20 -23.56 -20.40 12.47
C LYS A 20 -24.79 -20.19 11.57
N LYS A 21 -25.80 -19.47 12.05
CA LYS A 21 -27.00 -19.13 11.28
C LYS A 21 -26.72 -18.13 10.15
N VAL A 22 -25.94 -17.08 10.44
CA VAL A 22 -25.49 -16.12 9.42
C VAL A 22 -24.65 -16.81 8.33
N MET A 23 -23.79 -17.75 8.71
CA MET A 23 -22.99 -18.54 7.78
C MET A 23 -23.81 -19.58 6.99
N SER A 24 -24.89 -20.12 7.56
CA SER A 24 -25.78 -21.06 6.85
C SER A 24 -26.69 -20.37 5.84
N ASP A 25 -27.06 -19.11 6.10
CA ASP A 25 -28.00 -18.34 5.27
C ASP A 25 -27.30 -17.60 4.12
N THR A 26 -25.96 -17.46 4.20
CA THR A 26 -25.16 -16.99 3.06
C THR A 26 -24.94 -18.10 2.05
N LYS A 27 -25.69 -18.06 0.93
CA LYS A 27 -25.34 -18.83 -0.27
C LYS A 27 -23.88 -18.59 -0.61
N PRO A 28 -23.07 -19.62 -0.93
CA PRO A 28 -21.72 -19.41 -1.41
C PRO A 28 -21.81 -18.60 -2.69
N VAL A 29 -21.42 -17.33 -2.62
CA VAL A 29 -21.25 -16.53 -3.83
C VAL A 29 -20.08 -17.17 -4.56
N ILE A 30 -20.37 -17.95 -5.60
CA ILE A 30 -19.36 -18.46 -6.53
C ILE A 30 -18.77 -17.24 -7.23
N THR A 31 -17.83 -16.59 -6.55
CA THR A 31 -16.99 -15.55 -7.13
C THR A 31 -15.96 -16.29 -7.96
N SER A 32 -15.84 -15.93 -9.23
CA SER A 32 -14.80 -16.53 -10.08
C SER A 32 -13.44 -16.40 -9.37
N LYS A 33 -12.55 -17.40 -9.53
CA LYS A 33 -11.19 -17.40 -8.93
C LYS A 33 -10.43 -16.07 -9.16
N ARG A 34 -10.75 -15.37 -10.27
CA ARG A 34 -10.24 -14.03 -10.58
C ARG A 34 -10.78 -12.95 -9.65
N LYS A 35 -12.08 -12.95 -9.35
CA LYS A 35 -12.72 -11.99 -8.43
C LYS A 35 -12.23 -12.18 -7.00
N SER A 36 -12.12 -13.43 -6.53
CA SER A 36 -11.61 -13.72 -5.19
C SER A 36 -10.16 -13.24 -5.01
N PHE A 37 -9.29 -13.53 -5.98
CA PHE A 37 -7.90 -13.04 -5.98
C PHE A 37 -7.82 -11.51 -5.91
N GLN A 38 -8.58 -10.81 -6.75
CA GLN A 38 -8.57 -9.34 -6.74
C GLN A 38 -9.06 -8.75 -5.42
N MET A 39 -10.05 -9.38 -4.79
CA MET A 39 -10.56 -8.97 -3.49
C MET A 39 -9.49 -9.14 -2.40
N GLU A 40 -8.88 -10.32 -2.31
CA GLU A 40 -7.84 -10.63 -1.32
C GLU A 40 -6.60 -9.73 -1.50
N PHE A 41 -6.13 -9.58 -2.73
CA PHE A 41 -5.04 -8.64 -3.05
C PHE A 41 -5.40 -7.20 -2.67
N GLY A 42 -6.64 -6.78 -2.93
CA GLY A 42 -7.17 -5.48 -2.52
C GLY A 42 -7.12 -5.28 -1.01
N LEU A 43 -7.51 -6.29 -0.23
CA LEU A 43 -7.43 -6.23 1.24
C LEU A 43 -5.99 -6.11 1.73
N LEU A 44 -5.06 -6.87 1.15
CA LEU A 44 -3.64 -6.79 1.51
C LEU A 44 -3.04 -5.42 1.20
N THR A 45 -3.36 -4.82 0.05
CA THR A 45 -2.90 -3.47 -0.29
C THR A 45 -3.48 -2.39 0.62
N GLN A 46 -4.72 -2.55 1.09
CA GLN A 46 -5.29 -1.68 2.13
C GLN A 46 -4.57 -1.84 3.47
N LYS A 47 -4.31 -3.09 3.89
CA LYS A 47 -3.53 -3.40 5.10
C LYS A 47 -2.12 -2.77 5.02
N MET A 48 -1.44 -2.92 3.89
CA MET A 48 -0.16 -2.25 3.60
C MET A 48 -0.22 -0.75 3.85
N ASN A 49 -1.20 -0.07 3.25
CA ASN A 49 -1.37 1.38 3.38
C ASN A 49 -1.63 1.79 4.85
N CYS A 50 -2.53 1.10 5.54
CA CYS A 50 -2.82 1.35 6.95
C CYS A 50 -1.58 1.23 7.83
N ILE A 51 -0.74 0.22 7.60
CA ILE A 51 0.50 0.01 8.36
C ILE A 51 1.49 1.15 8.10
N VAL A 52 1.69 1.54 6.84
CA VAL A 52 2.58 2.65 6.50
C VAL A 52 2.07 3.94 7.12
N SER A 53 0.78 4.25 7.02
CA SER A 53 0.20 5.46 7.61
C SER A 53 0.39 5.52 9.13
N LYS A 54 0.14 4.42 9.85
CA LYS A 54 0.35 4.35 11.30
C LYS A 54 1.83 4.55 11.66
N LYS A 55 2.73 3.80 11.03
CA LYS A 55 4.18 3.95 11.26
C LYS A 55 4.67 5.36 10.85
N ASN A 56 4.08 5.98 9.85
CA ASN A 56 4.46 7.33 9.46
C ASN A 56 4.16 8.35 10.57
N GLN A 57 2.98 8.24 11.19
CA GLN A 57 2.60 9.10 12.33
C GLN A 57 3.53 8.92 13.53
N ASP A 58 3.97 7.69 13.81
CA ASP A 58 4.81 7.41 14.98
C ASP A 58 6.25 7.90 14.82
N TYR A 59 6.79 7.86 13.60
CA TYR A 59 8.21 8.07 13.39
C TYR A 59 8.49 9.38 12.62
N ALA A 60 7.66 9.81 11.67
CA ALA A 60 8.00 10.90 10.75
C ALA A 60 7.67 12.28 11.33
N THR A 61 8.37 13.30 10.82
CA THR A 61 7.99 14.70 11.06
C THR A 61 6.80 15.08 10.17
N ASP A 62 5.95 15.99 10.65
CA ASP A 62 4.76 16.46 9.91
C ASP A 62 5.11 17.03 8.53
N GLU A 63 6.32 17.57 8.37
CA GLU A 63 6.79 18.20 7.14
C GLU A 63 7.38 17.21 6.11
N ASP A 64 7.83 16.04 6.56
CA ASP A 64 8.53 15.08 5.70
C ASP A 64 8.23 13.63 6.11
N PRO A 65 7.31 12.95 5.39
CA PRO A 65 6.93 11.57 5.69
C PRO A 65 8.08 10.58 5.47
N LEU A 66 9.19 10.97 4.85
CA LEU A 66 10.36 10.14 4.61
C LEU A 66 11.56 10.45 5.52
N SER A 67 11.41 11.41 6.44
CA SER A 67 12.47 11.90 7.35
C SER A 67 13.24 10.80 8.07
N ASN A 68 12.56 9.76 8.58
CA ASN A 68 13.23 8.63 9.25
C ASN A 68 14.17 7.85 8.36
N PHE A 69 13.82 7.68 7.10
CA PHE A 69 14.66 6.95 6.15
C PHE A 69 15.87 7.81 5.76
N LYS A 70 15.72 9.14 5.78
CA LYS A 70 16.79 10.11 5.55
C LYS A 70 17.80 10.17 6.70
N LEU A 71 17.45 9.72 7.91
CA LEU A 71 18.40 9.62 9.03
C LEU A 71 19.63 8.75 8.70
N ALA A 72 19.53 7.82 7.75
CA ALA A 72 20.68 7.04 7.27
C ALA A 72 21.84 7.92 6.76
N GLU A 73 21.55 9.14 6.29
CA GLU A 73 22.57 10.08 5.81
C GLU A 73 23.47 10.57 6.94
N ARG A 74 22.97 10.59 8.20
CA ARG A 74 23.78 10.97 9.38
C ARG A 74 24.96 10.02 9.61
N VAL A 75 24.87 8.80 9.10
CA VAL A 75 25.94 7.79 9.15
C VAL A 75 26.57 7.54 7.78
N GLY A 76 26.38 8.44 6.81
CA GLY A 76 26.99 8.37 5.49
C GLY A 76 26.34 7.36 4.53
N VAL A 77 25.15 6.85 4.85
CA VAL A 77 24.43 5.87 4.02
C VAL A 77 23.31 6.57 3.25
N ALA A 78 23.23 6.35 1.94
CA ALA A 78 22.12 6.88 1.15
C ALA A 78 20.79 6.26 1.61
N PRO A 79 19.68 7.04 1.72
CA PRO A 79 18.40 6.54 2.26
C PRO A 79 17.87 5.29 1.54
N VAL A 80 17.99 5.27 0.21
CA VAL A 80 17.65 4.11 -0.63
C VAL A 80 18.43 2.86 -0.23
N VAL A 81 19.73 3.00 0.05
CA VAL A 81 20.57 1.89 0.51
C VAL A 81 20.15 1.44 1.91
N GLY A 82 19.83 2.39 2.80
CA GLY A 82 19.25 2.10 4.11
C GLY A 82 17.97 1.27 4.01
N CYS A 83 17.06 1.60 3.09
CA CYS A 83 15.86 0.79 2.83
C CYS A 83 16.19 -0.60 2.31
N VAL A 84 17.18 -0.74 1.42
CA VAL A 84 17.63 -2.06 0.92
C VAL A 84 18.15 -2.95 2.06
N ILE A 85 18.98 -2.40 2.96
CA ILE A 85 19.46 -3.13 4.14
C ILE A 85 18.27 -3.57 5.00
N ARG A 86 17.32 -2.67 5.24
CA ARG A 86 16.10 -3.02 6.00
C ARG A 86 15.30 -4.11 5.31
N MET A 87 15.21 -4.14 3.98
CA MET A 87 14.56 -5.23 3.24
C MET A 87 15.32 -6.55 3.42
N SER A 88 16.65 -6.53 3.40
CA SER A 88 17.49 -7.71 3.66
C SER A 88 17.18 -8.35 5.01
N ASP A 89 17.01 -7.56 6.09
CA ASP A 89 16.62 -8.10 7.40
C ASP A 89 15.31 -8.91 7.34
N LYS A 90 14.34 -8.45 6.56
CA LYS A 90 13.00 -9.09 6.46
C LYS A 90 13.09 -10.31 5.58
N MET A 91 13.86 -10.23 4.50
CA MET A 91 14.15 -11.38 3.65
C MET A 91 14.84 -12.50 4.43
N SER A 92 15.81 -12.19 5.30
CA SER A 92 16.44 -13.19 6.17
C SER A 92 15.42 -13.87 7.10
N ARG A 93 14.44 -13.13 7.64
CA ARG A 93 13.36 -13.72 8.44
C ARG A 93 12.45 -14.64 7.62
N ILE A 94 12.13 -14.24 6.40
CA ILE A 94 11.36 -15.07 5.45
C ILE A 94 12.12 -16.36 5.13
N TYR A 95 13.43 -16.29 4.87
CA TYR A 95 14.24 -17.48 4.63
C TYR A 95 14.24 -18.45 5.80
N GLU A 96 14.38 -17.94 7.02
CA GLU A 96 14.35 -18.77 8.22
C GLU A 96 12.99 -19.44 8.42
N TYR A 97 11.89 -18.70 8.17
CA TYR A 97 10.54 -19.27 8.16
C TYR A 97 10.42 -20.39 7.14
N CYS A 98 10.80 -20.15 5.88
CA CYS A 98 10.70 -21.12 4.79
C CYS A 98 11.55 -22.37 5.02
N LYS A 99 12.62 -22.29 5.82
CA LYS A 99 13.45 -23.45 6.17
C LYS A 99 12.76 -24.39 7.15
N LYS A 100 12.02 -23.83 8.12
CA LYS A 100 11.40 -24.60 9.21
C LYS A 100 9.93 -24.92 8.93
N TRP A 101 9.27 -24.17 8.04
CA TRP A 101 7.82 -24.17 7.81
C TRP A 101 6.98 -24.01 9.09
N THR A 102 7.64 -23.56 10.16
CA THR A 102 7.07 -23.32 11.48
C THR A 102 7.80 -22.13 12.06
N THR A 103 7.07 -21.17 12.63
CA THR A 103 7.64 -20.23 13.59
C THR A 103 7.18 -20.62 14.98
N GLU A 104 8.07 -20.52 15.96
CA GLU A 104 7.70 -20.59 17.38
C GLU A 104 6.75 -19.44 17.80
N VAL A 105 6.44 -18.54 16.88
CA VAL A 105 5.66 -17.34 17.13
C VAL A 105 4.70 -17.10 15.96
N ASP A 106 3.41 -16.97 16.28
CA ASP A 106 2.21 -16.96 15.43
C ASP A 106 2.40 -16.65 13.94
N ASP A 107 1.70 -17.42 13.09
CA ASP A 107 1.65 -17.29 11.62
C ASP A 107 1.35 -15.87 11.13
N GLU A 108 0.66 -15.04 11.93
CA GLU A 108 0.43 -13.61 11.66
C GLU A 108 1.74 -12.85 11.39
N LYS A 109 2.86 -13.27 11.99
CA LYS A 109 4.17 -12.63 11.82
C LYS A 109 4.80 -12.84 10.44
N PHE A 110 4.49 -13.95 9.75
CA PHE A 110 5.06 -14.22 8.43
C PHE A 110 4.44 -13.31 7.37
N GLU A 111 3.10 -13.25 7.35
CA GLU A 111 2.36 -12.35 6.45
C GLU A 111 2.75 -10.89 6.71
N ASP A 112 2.81 -10.47 7.96
CA ASP A 112 3.20 -9.11 8.32
C ASP A 112 4.63 -8.77 7.87
N THR A 113 5.55 -9.75 7.90
CA THR A 113 6.92 -9.57 7.39
C THR A 113 6.94 -9.36 5.87
N LEU A 114 6.12 -10.11 5.12
CA LEU A 114 5.98 -9.93 3.67
C LEU A 114 5.34 -8.58 3.32
N ILE A 115 4.33 -8.16 4.08
CA ILE A 115 3.69 -6.84 3.95
C ILE A 115 4.70 -5.72 4.23
N ASP A 116 5.50 -5.83 5.29
CA ASP A 116 6.57 -4.89 5.59
C ASP A 116 7.61 -4.84 4.48
N LEU A 117 8.01 -5.99 3.92
CA LEU A 117 8.93 -6.05 2.78
C LEU A 117 8.36 -5.29 1.57
N ALA A 118 7.09 -5.51 1.22
CA ALA A 118 6.41 -4.81 0.13
C ALA A 118 6.33 -3.30 0.38
N ASN A 119 6.03 -2.88 1.62
CA ASN A 119 6.02 -1.48 2.02
C ASN A 119 7.39 -0.82 1.88
N TYR A 120 8.47 -1.48 2.33
CA TYR A 120 9.84 -0.97 2.15
C TYR A 120 10.22 -0.85 0.67
N ALA A 121 9.77 -1.77 -0.20
CA ALA A 121 9.98 -1.64 -1.64
C ALA A 121 9.30 -0.38 -2.20
N LEU A 122 8.05 -0.10 -1.80
CA LEU A 122 7.35 1.14 -2.20
C LEU A 122 8.02 2.40 -1.65
N ILE A 123 8.43 2.40 -0.38
CA ILE A 123 9.18 3.53 0.22
C ILE A 123 10.48 3.78 -0.54
N THR A 124 11.18 2.73 -0.94
CA THR A 124 12.41 2.83 -1.74
C THR A 124 12.14 3.53 -3.08
N ILE A 125 11.02 3.23 -3.74
CA ILE A 125 10.57 3.91 -4.95
C ILE A 125 10.33 5.41 -4.68
N LEU A 126 9.67 5.75 -3.58
CA LEU A 126 9.39 7.13 -3.20
C LEU A 126 10.68 7.93 -2.98
N LEU A 127 11.63 7.39 -2.21
CA LEU A 127 12.96 7.99 -1.99
C LEU A 127 13.73 8.17 -3.30
N HIS A 128 13.68 7.17 -4.18
CA HIS A 128 14.33 7.26 -5.48
C HIS A 128 13.71 8.37 -6.35
N ARG A 129 12.37 8.45 -6.40
CA ARG A 129 11.65 9.49 -7.14
C ARG A 129 11.97 10.89 -6.61
N GLU A 130 12.00 11.08 -5.30
CA GLU A 130 12.37 12.35 -4.67
C GLU A 130 13.80 12.77 -5.07
N LYS A 131 14.76 11.84 -4.99
CA LYS A 131 16.13 12.08 -5.44
C LYS A 131 16.22 12.47 -6.91
N MET A 132 15.42 11.84 -7.78
CA MET A 132 15.39 12.17 -9.21
C MET A 132 14.73 13.53 -9.49
N MET A 133 13.72 13.93 -8.72
CA MET A 133 13.12 15.26 -8.82
C MET A 133 14.12 16.34 -8.38
N ASN A 134 14.84 16.13 -7.29
CA ASN A 134 15.84 17.07 -6.80
C ASN A 134 17.00 17.24 -7.80
N LYS A 135 17.45 16.17 -8.46
CA LYS A 135 18.43 16.26 -9.56
C LYS A 135 17.94 17.06 -10.77
N LYS A 136 16.65 16.96 -11.13
CA LYS A 136 16.05 17.74 -12.22
C LYS A 136 15.94 19.24 -11.90
N THR A 137 15.94 19.60 -10.62
CA THR A 137 15.92 21.01 -10.18
C THR A 137 17.30 21.66 -10.28
N ILE A 138 18.38 20.87 -10.22
CA ILE A 138 19.78 21.34 -10.21
C ILE A 138 20.38 21.51 -11.62
N VAL A 139 19.70 21.10 -12.69
CA VAL A 139 20.16 21.39 -14.08
C VAL A 139 19.72 22.79 -14.54
N PRO A 140 20.64 23.76 -14.75
CA PRO A 140 20.28 25.07 -15.26
C PRO A 140 20.16 25.01 -16.79
N ASN A 141 18.92 24.97 -17.32
CA ASN A 141 18.62 25.64 -18.59
C ASN A 141 17.12 25.96 -18.73
N CYS A 142 16.80 27.25 -18.70
CA CYS A 142 15.45 27.84 -18.67
C CYS A 142 14.54 27.38 -19.83
N LYS A 143 15.09 27.02 -20.99
CA LYS A 143 14.30 26.64 -22.19
C LYS A 143 13.66 25.25 -22.10
N LYS A 144 14.29 24.30 -21.39
CA LYS A 144 13.83 22.89 -21.31
C LYS A 144 12.61 22.70 -20.39
N LYS A 145 12.48 23.52 -19.34
CA LYS A 145 11.32 23.50 -18.42
C LYS A 145 10.00 23.91 -19.09
N LYS A 146 10.03 24.93 -19.98
CA LYS A 146 8.84 25.35 -20.75
C LYS A 146 8.37 24.26 -21.72
N LEU A 147 9.32 23.58 -22.39
CA LEU A 147 9.02 22.49 -23.32
C LEU A 147 8.42 21.26 -22.61
N LEU A 148 9.00 20.84 -21.48
CA LEU A 148 8.51 19.71 -20.70
C LEU A 148 7.14 19.97 -20.04
N LYS A 149 6.88 21.22 -19.60
CA LYS A 149 5.55 21.60 -19.09
C LYS A 149 4.51 21.54 -20.21
N LYS A 150 4.84 22.04 -21.40
CA LYS A 150 3.96 21.98 -22.58
C LYS A 150 3.65 20.54 -22.99
N GLU A 151 4.66 19.65 -23.00
CA GLU A 151 4.47 18.23 -23.34
C GLU A 151 3.64 17.48 -22.29
N ARG A 152 3.90 17.76 -21.00
CA ARG A 152 3.11 17.19 -19.89
C ARG A 152 1.64 17.63 -19.96
N ASP A 153 1.40 18.92 -20.17
CA ASP A 153 0.03 19.47 -20.22
C ASP A 153 -0.72 18.96 -21.47
N ARG A 154 -0.02 18.66 -22.56
CA ARG A 154 -0.57 17.96 -23.74
C ARG A 154 -0.98 16.52 -23.43
N LEU A 155 -0.09 15.74 -22.83
CA LEU A 155 -0.37 14.34 -22.48
C LEU A 155 -1.52 14.21 -21.48
N ILE A 156 -1.62 15.13 -20.51
CA ILE A 156 -2.75 15.17 -19.56
C ILE A 156 -4.07 15.42 -20.30
N LYS A 157 -4.10 16.34 -21.28
CA LYS A 157 -5.29 16.59 -22.10
C LYS A 157 -5.69 15.37 -22.92
N GLU A 158 -4.74 14.76 -23.63
CA GLU A 158 -5.01 13.55 -24.44
C GLU A 158 -5.52 12.40 -23.56
N THR A 159 -4.94 12.22 -22.36
CA THR A 159 -5.38 11.17 -21.42
C THR A 159 -6.78 11.45 -20.87
N MET A 160 -7.11 12.71 -20.55
CA MET A 160 -8.43 13.10 -20.07
C MET A 160 -9.49 12.95 -21.16
N GLU A 161 -9.14 13.21 -22.42
CA GLU A 161 -10.04 13.05 -23.56
C GLU A 161 -10.33 11.58 -23.83
N ILE A 162 -9.31 10.72 -23.80
CA ILE A 162 -9.47 9.26 -23.88
C ILE A 162 -10.33 8.76 -22.72
N PHE A 163 -10.05 9.19 -21.49
CA PHE A 163 -10.82 8.80 -20.31
C PHE A 163 -12.29 9.22 -20.44
N ASN A 164 -12.54 10.47 -20.84
CA ASN A 164 -13.89 10.97 -21.05
C ASN A 164 -14.60 10.15 -22.13
N ASN A 165 -13.99 9.89 -23.28
CA ASN A 165 -14.61 9.10 -24.34
C ASN A 165 -14.91 7.66 -23.88
N LEU A 166 -14.01 7.01 -23.13
CA LEU A 166 -14.26 5.70 -22.52
C LEU A 166 -15.39 5.72 -21.48
N VAL A 167 -15.51 6.80 -20.71
CA VAL A 167 -16.57 6.98 -19.73
C VAL A 167 -17.91 7.25 -20.43
N PHE A 168 -17.95 8.09 -21.46
CA PHE A 168 -19.15 8.37 -22.25
C PHE A 168 -19.64 7.13 -23.02
N ASP A 169 -18.71 6.32 -23.58
CA ASP A 169 -19.04 5.05 -24.24
C ASP A 169 -19.61 4.01 -23.26
N LYS A 170 -19.08 3.95 -22.02
CA LYS A 170 -19.58 3.03 -20.98
C LYS A 170 -20.87 3.49 -20.31
N LEU A 171 -21.15 4.79 -20.29
CA LEU A 171 -22.36 5.36 -19.71
C LEU A 171 -23.50 5.53 -20.75
N GLY A 172 -23.24 5.27 -22.04
CA GLY A 172 -24.27 5.31 -23.09
C GLY A 172 -24.80 6.71 -23.42
N VAL A 173 -24.11 7.76 -22.95
CA VAL A 173 -24.52 9.15 -23.17
C VAL A 173 -23.75 9.70 -24.37
N ARG A 174 -24.43 9.88 -25.51
CA ARG A 174 -23.88 10.61 -26.67
C ARG A 174 -23.70 12.08 -26.31
N LYS A 175 -22.55 12.67 -26.63
CA LYS A 175 -22.34 14.13 -26.53
C LYS A 175 -23.36 14.82 -27.45
N GLU A 176 -24.15 15.74 -26.90
CA GLU A 176 -24.96 16.64 -27.71
C GLU A 176 -24.04 17.65 -28.39
N ASP A 177 -24.09 17.67 -29.72
CA ASP A 177 -23.36 18.63 -30.54
C ASP A 177 -23.97 20.04 -30.33
N LYS A 178 -23.15 20.99 -29.89
CA LYS A 178 -23.42 22.43 -29.97
C LYS A 178 -22.30 23.12 -30.73
#